data_AF-A0A1M7JPH3-F1
#
_entry.id   AF-A0A1M7JPH3-F1
#
_cell.length_a   1.000
_cell.length_b   1.000
_cell.length_c   1.000
_cell.angle_alpha   90.00
_cell.angle_beta   90.00
_cell.angle_gamma   90.00
#
_symmetry.space_group_name_H-M   'P 1'
#
loop_
_entity.id
_entity.type
_entity.pdbx_description
1 polymer ?
#
loop_
_entity_poly.entity_id
_entity_poly.type
_entity_poly.pdbx_seq_one_letter_code
_entity_poly.pdbx_strand_id
1 'polypeptide(L)' 'MKGGTKNKYSKVKAEEVSDEKIKINFDPSLEDMGIIYIEKSDSKYLISGNPIYFINPGSDSMPLKKLK' A
#
# COMPACT_ATOMS: atom_id res chain seq x y z
N MET A 1 2.08 -22.36 -15.19
CA MET A 1 1.41 -21.07 -14.89
C MET A 1 2.36 -19.95 -15.30
N LYS A 2 2.00 -19.09 -16.27
CA LYS A 2 2.85 -17.96 -16.67
C LYS A 2 2.92 -16.97 -15.51
N GLY A 3 4.12 -16.72 -14.99
CA GLY A 3 4.35 -15.75 -13.92
C GLY A 3 3.89 -14.36 -14.34
N GLY A 4 3.14 -13.68 -13.46
CA GLY A 4 2.68 -12.32 -13.70
C GLY A 4 3.86 -11.34 -13.85
N THR A 5 3.68 -10.34 -14.69
CA THR A 5 4.65 -9.25 -14.86
C THR A 5 4.75 -8.45 -13.56
N LYS A 6 5.96 -8.31 -13.01
CA LYS A 6 6.22 -7.44 -11.85
C LYS A 6 6.43 -6.01 -12.34
N ASN A 7 5.52 -5.12 -11.99
CA ASN A 7 5.67 -3.68 -12.25
C ASN A 7 6.35 -3.00 -11.06
N LYS A 8 7.18 -1.98 -11.35
CA LYS A 8 7.84 -1.15 -10.34
C LYS A 8 7.35 0.28 -10.49
N TYR A 9 6.82 0.83 -9.41
CA TYR A 9 6.39 2.22 -9.34
C TYR A 9 7.37 3.00 -8.46
N SER A 10 7.66 4.24 -8.83
CA SER A 10 8.58 5.11 -8.09
C SER A 10 8.04 6.53 -8.05
N LYS A 11 8.47 7.33 -7.06
CA LYS A 11 8.02 8.72 -6.86
C LYS A 11 6.51 8.85 -6.65
N VAL A 12 5.85 7.77 -6.23
CA VAL A 12 4.47 7.77 -5.75
C VAL A 12 4.36 8.67 -4.52
N LYS A 13 3.28 9.44 -4.45
CA LYS A 13 2.99 10.34 -3.34
C LYS A 13 1.67 9.91 -2.69
N ALA A 14 1.64 10.05 -1.36
CA ALA A 14 0.40 9.95 -0.62
C ALA A 14 -0.31 11.30 -0.60
N GLU A 15 -1.63 11.26 -0.68
CA GLU A 15 -2.52 12.39 -0.46
C GLU A 15 -3.36 12.09 0.78
N GLU A 16 -3.52 13.09 1.64
CA GLU A 16 -4.39 13.00 2.81
C GLU A 16 -5.86 13.03 2.35
N VAL A 17 -6.65 12.10 2.88
CA VAL A 17 -8.11 12.02 2.67
C VAL A 17 -8.83 12.49 3.95
N SER A 18 -8.30 12.12 5.11
CA SER A 18 -8.68 12.60 6.44
C SER A 18 -7.54 12.35 7.44
N ASP A 19 -7.70 12.82 8.68
CA ASP A 19 -6.73 12.64 9.79
C ASP A 19 -6.29 11.18 10.00
N GLU A 20 -7.13 10.22 9.62
CA GLU A 20 -6.87 8.78 9.78
C GLU A 20 -6.77 8.03 8.45
N LYS A 21 -6.78 8.74 7.30
CA LYS A 21 -6.82 8.09 5.99
C LYS A 21 -5.98 8.82 4.97
N ILE A 22 -5.11 8.08 4.29
CA ILE A 22 -4.39 8.54 3.11
C ILE A 22 -4.75 7.70 1.89
N LYS A 23 -4.52 8.23 0.70
CA LYS A 23 -4.57 7.49 -0.56
C LYS A 23 -3.24 7.65 -1.31
N ILE A 24 -2.83 6.61 -2.01
CA ILE A 24 -1.67 6.61 -2.89
C ILE A 24 -2.18 6.20 -4.27
N ASN A 25 -2.21 7.14 -5.21
CA ASN A 25 -2.48 6.84 -6.60
C ASN A 25 -1.16 6.40 -7.27
N PHE A 26 -0.97 5.09 -7.44
CA PHE A 26 0.25 4.54 -8.02
C PHE A 26 0.22 4.43 -9.54
N ASP A 27 -0.98 4.42 -10.13
CA ASP A 27 -1.19 4.46 -11.56
C ASP A 27 -2.55 5.11 -11.91
N PRO A 28 -2.58 6.41 -12.24
CA PRO A 28 -3.82 7.12 -12.55
C PRO A 28 -4.57 6.57 -13.77
N SER A 29 -3.90 5.80 -14.64
CA SER A 29 -4.53 5.21 -15.82
C SER A 29 -5.47 4.05 -15.47
N LEU A 30 -5.37 3.51 -14.25
CA LEU A 30 -6.18 2.40 -13.76
C LEU A 30 -7.40 2.86 -12.95
N GLU A 31 -7.72 4.15 -12.97
CA GLU A 31 -8.82 4.75 -12.21
C GLU A 31 -8.74 4.34 -10.73
N ASP A 32 -9.85 3.87 -10.13
CA ASP A 32 -9.91 3.45 -8.73
C ASP A 32 -9.02 2.23 -8.43
N MET A 33 -8.72 1.38 -9.42
CA MET A 33 -7.85 0.21 -9.24
C MET A 33 -6.37 0.62 -9.11
N GLY A 34 -6.02 1.84 -9.52
CA GLY A 34 -4.70 2.43 -9.34
C GLY A 34 -4.49 3.09 -7.97
N ILE A 35 -5.48 3.03 -7.08
CA ILE A 35 -5.47 3.73 -5.79
C ILE A 35 -5.36 2.73 -4.64
N ILE A 36 -4.36 2.94 -3.80
CA ILE A 36 -4.22 2.26 -2.51
C ILE A 36 -4.69 3.21 -1.42
N TYR A 37 -5.70 2.82 -0.66
CA TYR A 37 -6.10 3.54 0.56
C TYR A 37 -5.40 2.92 1.76
N ILE A 38 -4.82 3.75 2.62
CA ILE A 38 -4.31 3.34 3.92
C ILE A 38 -5.12 4.06 4.99
N GLU A 39 -5.73 3.29 5.87
CA GLU A 39 -6.59 3.78 6.95
C GLU A 39 -6.02 3.35 8.30
N LYS A 40 -6.03 4.26 9.26
CA LYS A 40 -5.67 4.01 10.65
C LYS A 40 -6.95 3.68 11.42
N SER A 41 -6.93 2.59 12.16
CA SER A 41 -7.98 2.19 13.09
C SER A 41 -7.31 1.78 14.40
N ASP A 42 -7.59 2.52 15.48
CA ASP A 42 -6.92 2.38 16.77
C ASP A 42 -5.38 2.46 16.66
N SER A 43 -4.71 1.33 16.89
CA SER A 43 -3.26 1.16 16.83
C SER A 43 -2.80 0.41 15.56
N LYS A 44 -3.71 0.19 14.60
CA LYS A 44 -3.48 -0.58 13.38
C LYS A 44 -3.63 0.27 12.13
N TYR A 45 -2.96 -0.16 11.06
CA TYR A 45 -3.13 0.38 9.72
C TYR A 45 -3.66 -0.71 8.78
N LEU A 46 -4.60 -0.34 7.92
CA LEU A 46 -5.35 -1.21 7.03
C LEU A 46 -5.22 -0.71 5.58
N ILE A 47 -5.13 -1.61 4.60
CA ILE A 47 -5.41 -1.32 3.19
C ILE A 47 -6.74 -1.93 2.82
N SER A 48 -7.68 -1.12 2.34
CA SER A 48 -8.99 -1.59 1.82
C SER A 48 -9.67 -2.63 2.74
N GLY A 49 -9.64 -2.39 4.06
CA GLY A 49 -10.23 -3.27 5.07
C GLY A 49 -9.38 -4.44 5.57
N ASN A 50 -8.16 -4.64 5.04
CA ASN A 50 -7.24 -5.70 5.47
C ASN A 50 -5.99 -5.13 6.17
N PRO A 51 -5.45 -5.77 7.22
CA PRO A 51 -4.23 -5.30 7.90
C PRO A 51 -3.00 -5.21 6.98
N ILE A 52 -2.22 -4.13 7.13
CA ILE A 52 -0.99 -3.86 6.34
C ILE A 52 0.10 -4.92 6.53
N TYR A 53 0.05 -5.73 7.59
CA TYR A 53 1.01 -6.81 7.84
C TYR A 53 1.11 -7.82 6.67
N PHE A 54 0.10 -7.87 5.79
CA PHE A 54 0.04 -8.76 4.63
C PHE A 54 0.51 -8.14 3.31
N ILE A 55 0.97 -6.88 3.29
CA ILE A 55 1.72 -6.37 2.13
C ILE A 55 3.07 -7.07 2.14
N ASN A 56 3.10 -8.30 1.62
CA ASN A 56 4.31 -9.05 1.37
C ASN A 56 5.05 -8.34 0.22
N PRO A 57 6.20 -7.68 0.44
CA PRO A 57 6.93 -6.96 -0.60
C PRO A 57 7.57 -7.88 -1.65
N GLY A 58 7.23 -9.17 -1.67
CA GLY A 58 7.69 -10.13 -2.67
C GLY A 58 9.11 -10.62 -2.41
N SER A 59 9.56 -10.64 -1.15
CA SER A 59 10.73 -11.39 -0.73
C SER A 59 10.40 -12.11 0.58
N ASP A 60 10.63 -13.43 0.62
CA ASP A 60 10.29 -14.33 1.74
C ASP A 60 11.09 -14.08 3.03
N SER A 61 11.64 -12.87 3.28
CA SER A 61 12.70 -12.73 4.29
C SER A 61 12.97 -11.34 4.90
N MET A 62 12.04 -10.38 4.94
CA MET A 62 12.28 -9.17 5.75
C MET A 62 11.06 -8.64 6.52
N PRO A 63 11.01 -8.80 7.86
CA PRO A 63 10.04 -8.08 8.68
C PRO A 63 10.33 -6.57 8.63
N LEU A 64 9.27 -5.75 8.64
CA LEU A 64 9.36 -4.29 8.70
C LEU A 64 10.10 -3.87 9.97
N LYS A 65 11.35 -3.38 9.82
CA LYS A 65 12.08 -2.76 10.92
C LYS A 65 11.52 -1.36 11.18
N LYS A 66 10.98 -1.15 12.38
CA LYS A 66 10.66 0.19 12.88
C LYS A 66 11.97 0.98 12.99
N LEU A 67 12.09 2.07 12.24
CA LEU A 67 13.18 3.02 12.44
C LEU A 67 12.93 3.76 13.77
N LYS A 68 13.97 3.85 14.60
CA LYS A 68 14.00 4.66 15.83
C LYS A 68 14.22 6.13 15.49
#